data_AF-A0A9P0FWJ7-F1
#
_entry.id   AF-A0A9P0FWJ7-F1
#
_cell.length_a   1.000
_cell.length_b   1.000
_cell.length_c   1.000
_cell.angle_alpha   90.00
_cell.angle_beta   90.00
_cell.angle_gamma   90.00
#
_symmetry.space_group_name_H-M   'P 1'
#
loop_
_entity.id
_entity.type
_entity.pdbx_description
1 polymer ?
#
loop_
_entity_poly.entity_id
_entity_poly.type
_entity_poly.pdbx_seq_one_letter_code
_entity_poly.pdbx_strand_id
1 'polypeptide(L)'
;MLYLIIIYLLQPVLTSIQDSGSPGCGCSLNRDGGDKFVKDNSIFSDSLNNKDQCHGNIEEENKFKILDGFSEAERMSLVPSDEYQIGTDDIAIESDQEGPKRIVHLKSFYIDKYEVSNKDFSIFANTTLYKTEAEQFGDSFVFSAFLNSTFREQLVDFRAVQAVWWYKVSGANWLHPFGPDSDISDIMDHPVTHISWKDAQAYCRWRNARLPTEAEWEAACRGGHKDTKYPWGDKLFPGRKHMANIWQGTFPTHNSAKDGYIGTNPVNMFPQNDFGLYNMAGNVWEWTEDSWTGNNPAEKVKKGGSYLCHLSYCYRYRCSSRSHNTADSSAGNLGFRCAKSVE
;
A
#
# COMPACT_ATOMS: atom_id res chain seq x y z
N MET A 1 -53.10 -45.54 -34.49
CA MET A 1 -52.44 -45.30 -33.19
C MET A 1 -51.66 -43.99 -33.29
N LEU A 2 -51.75 -43.22 -32.23
CA LEU A 2 -51.44 -41.79 -32.04
C LEU A 2 -50.21 -41.20 -32.77
N TYR A 3 -50.44 -40.00 -33.33
CA TYR A 3 -49.48 -38.90 -33.45
C TYR A 3 -48.98 -38.46 -32.08
N LEU A 4 -47.69 -38.13 -31.95
CA LEU A 4 -47.26 -37.09 -31.00
C LEU A 4 -45.96 -36.41 -31.45
N ILE A 5 -46.15 -35.16 -31.86
CA ILE A 5 -45.17 -34.12 -32.10
C ILE A 5 -44.65 -33.67 -30.73
N ILE A 6 -43.33 -33.70 -30.50
CA ILE A 6 -42.72 -33.05 -29.32
C ILE A 6 -42.13 -31.72 -29.75
N ILE A 7 -42.82 -30.65 -29.34
CA ILE A 7 -42.40 -29.26 -29.43
C ILE A 7 -41.40 -29.00 -28.30
N TYR A 8 -40.17 -28.60 -28.63
CA TYR A 8 -39.25 -28.01 -27.65
C TYR A 8 -39.68 -26.56 -27.39
N LEU A 9 -40.37 -26.35 -26.27
CA LEU A 9 -40.66 -25.03 -25.72
C LEU A 9 -39.40 -24.48 -25.05
N LEU A 10 -38.91 -23.35 -25.57
CA LEU A 10 -38.02 -22.42 -24.87
C LEU A 10 -38.73 -21.91 -23.61
N GLN A 11 -38.22 -22.24 -22.43
CA GLN A 11 -38.51 -21.51 -21.21
C GLN A 11 -37.31 -20.63 -20.83
N PRO A 12 -37.55 -19.36 -20.42
CA PRO A 12 -36.51 -18.53 -19.86
C PRO A 12 -36.22 -19.01 -18.44
N VAL A 13 -35.01 -19.49 -18.19
CA VAL A 13 -34.53 -19.70 -16.84
C VAL A 13 -34.25 -18.33 -16.24
N LEU A 14 -35.19 -17.84 -15.44
CA LEU A 14 -34.97 -16.82 -14.43
C LEU A 14 -34.07 -17.42 -13.35
N THR A 15 -32.74 -17.34 -13.53
CA THR A 15 -31.81 -17.47 -12.40
C THR A 15 -31.80 -16.14 -11.67
N SER A 16 -32.40 -16.13 -10.48
CA SER A 16 -32.10 -15.17 -9.43
C SER A 16 -30.59 -15.16 -9.21
N ILE A 17 -29.95 -14.03 -9.51
CA ILE A 17 -28.56 -13.77 -9.13
C ILE A 17 -28.57 -13.68 -7.61
N GLN A 18 -28.14 -14.75 -6.94
CA GLN A 18 -27.75 -14.67 -5.54
C GLN A 18 -26.51 -13.79 -5.48
N ASP A 19 -26.63 -12.77 -4.65
CA ASP A 19 -25.61 -11.77 -4.31
C ASP A 19 -24.33 -12.47 -3.83
N SER A 20 -23.37 -12.66 -4.74
CA SER A 20 -22.04 -13.15 -4.41
C SER A 20 -21.18 -11.97 -4.00
N GLY A 21 -20.96 -11.82 -2.69
CA GLY A 21 -20.11 -10.78 -2.11
C GLY A 21 -18.75 -10.68 -2.82
N SER A 22 -18.34 -9.44 -3.08
CA SER A 22 -17.05 -9.10 -3.69
C SER A 22 -15.88 -9.85 -3.03
N PRO A 23 -14.87 -10.31 -3.79
CA PRO A 23 -13.65 -10.86 -3.22
C PRO A 23 -12.82 -9.71 -2.61
N GLY A 24 -13.16 -9.37 -1.36
CA GLY A 24 -12.34 -8.55 -0.49
C GLY A 24 -11.00 -9.23 -0.23
N CYS A 25 -9.94 -8.43 -0.16
CA CYS A 25 -8.61 -8.91 0.17
C CYS A 25 -8.55 -9.21 1.69
N GLY A 26 -9.14 -10.32 2.16
CA GLY A 26 -8.84 -10.92 3.47
C GLY A 26 -8.83 -10.02 4.71
N CYS A 27 -9.70 -9.00 4.80
CA CYS A 27 -9.76 -8.09 5.94
C CYS A 27 -10.99 -8.39 6.81
N SER A 28 -10.75 -8.92 8.02
CA SER A 28 -11.59 -8.76 9.25
C SER A 28 -11.13 -9.74 10.34
N LEU A 29 -9.86 -9.70 10.76
CA LEU A 29 -9.44 -10.40 11.98
C LEU A 29 -8.77 -9.40 12.92
N ASN A 30 -9.48 -9.00 13.96
CA ASN A 30 -8.86 -8.41 15.15
C ASN A 30 -7.88 -9.43 15.72
N ARG A 31 -6.62 -9.03 15.85
CA ARG A 31 -5.56 -9.85 16.46
C ARG A 31 -5.57 -9.68 17.99
N ASP A 32 -6.69 -10.01 18.65
CA ASP A 32 -6.76 -10.05 20.12
C ASP A 32 -6.45 -11.45 20.63
N GLY A 33 -5.23 -11.63 21.13
CA GLY A 33 -4.82 -12.76 21.96
C GLY A 33 -4.41 -12.22 23.32
N GLY A 34 -5.26 -12.40 24.33
CA GLY A 34 -4.93 -12.01 25.70
C GLY A 34 -3.86 -12.92 26.29
N ASP A 35 -2.96 -12.35 27.08
CA ASP A 35 -2.64 -12.97 28.37
C ASP A 35 -2.09 -11.97 29.39
N LYS A 36 -2.47 -12.26 30.63
CA LYS A 36 -2.18 -11.54 31.87
C LYS A 36 -0.69 -11.56 32.18
N PHE A 37 -0.08 -10.48 32.67
CA PHE A 37 0.93 -10.56 33.74
C PHE A 37 1.11 -9.22 34.49
N VAL A 38 0.67 -9.25 35.75
CA VAL A 38 1.24 -8.71 37.01
C VAL A 38 1.91 -7.32 37.00
N LYS A 39 1.28 -6.42 37.76
CA LYS A 39 1.86 -5.19 38.33
C LYS A 39 2.97 -5.51 39.33
N ASP A 40 4.06 -4.75 39.31
CA ASP A 40 4.59 -4.24 40.57
C ASP A 40 5.30 -2.89 40.42
N ASN A 41 5.00 -2.00 41.36
CA ASN A 41 5.55 -0.66 41.49
C ASN A 41 6.72 -0.71 42.47
N SER A 42 7.86 -0.06 42.16
CA SER A 42 8.59 0.69 43.18
C SER A 42 9.67 1.61 42.59
N ILE A 43 9.47 2.90 42.86
CA ILE A 43 10.43 3.84 43.47
C ILE A 43 11.76 4.04 42.72
N PHE A 44 11.94 5.22 42.12
CA PHE A 44 13.00 6.15 42.54
C PHE A 44 12.61 7.59 42.13
N SER A 45 12.52 8.45 43.15
CA SER A 45 12.40 9.89 43.04
C SER A 45 13.79 10.53 43.07
N ASP A 46 13.79 11.81 42.69
CA ASP A 46 14.76 12.86 43.00
C ASP A 46 15.92 13.07 42.01
N SER A 47 15.79 14.15 41.24
CA SER A 47 16.64 15.35 41.41
C SER A 47 16.66 16.19 40.12
N LEU A 48 15.65 17.03 39.94
CA LEU A 48 15.73 18.20 39.06
C LEU A 48 16.51 19.30 39.78
N ASN A 49 17.62 19.76 39.19
CA ASN A 49 17.92 21.19 39.09
C ASN A 49 19.15 21.53 38.24
N ASN A 50 18.91 22.50 37.33
CA ASN A 50 19.82 23.55 36.85
C ASN A 50 20.97 23.20 35.89
N LYS A 51 20.90 23.61 34.62
CA LYS A 51 21.13 24.99 34.14
C LYS A 51 21.26 25.04 32.60
N ASP A 52 20.61 26.04 32.02
CA ASP A 52 20.92 26.77 30.79
C ASP A 52 22.11 26.31 29.94
N GLN A 53 21.82 25.84 28.74
CA GLN A 53 22.61 26.20 27.56
C GLN A 53 21.80 26.01 26.28
N CYS A 54 21.54 27.12 25.60
CA CYS A 54 21.05 27.15 24.23
C CYS A 54 22.11 26.52 23.31
N HIS A 55 21.89 25.28 22.88
CA HIS A 55 22.63 24.70 21.77
C HIS A 55 21.70 24.61 20.55
N GLY A 56 22.00 25.44 19.56
CA GLY A 56 21.29 25.45 18.29
C GLY A 56 21.54 24.19 17.46
N ASN A 57 20.47 23.68 16.87
CA ASN A 57 20.27 23.21 15.48
C ASN A 57 21.43 22.59 14.67
N ILE A 58 22.40 21.90 15.28
CA ILE A 58 23.45 21.18 14.52
C ILE A 58 23.09 19.70 14.30
N GLU A 59 22.22 19.10 15.13
CA GLU A 59 21.80 17.70 14.97
C GLU A 59 20.68 17.49 13.93
N GLU A 60 19.75 18.44 13.79
CA GLU A 60 18.65 18.32 12.82
C GLU A 60 19.15 18.42 11.37
N GLU A 61 20.03 19.37 11.05
CA GLU A 61 20.54 19.55 9.68
C GLU A 61 21.34 18.33 9.17
N ASN A 62 22.00 17.59 10.07
CA ASN A 62 22.73 16.38 9.72
C ASN A 62 21.84 15.15 9.54
N LYS A 63 20.69 15.09 10.21
CA LYS A 63 19.75 13.97 10.11
C LYS A 63 19.16 13.82 8.70
N PHE A 64 18.89 14.94 8.03
CA PHE A 64 18.26 14.98 6.70
C PHE A 64 19.25 14.81 5.54
N LYS A 65 20.54 15.10 5.73
CA LYS A 65 21.59 14.87 4.72
C LYS A 65 21.88 13.38 4.46
N ILE A 66 21.45 12.48 5.36
CA ILE A 66 21.76 11.05 5.32
C ILE A 66 20.85 10.29 4.34
N LEU A 67 19.71 10.87 3.96
CA LEU A 67 18.75 10.31 3.03
C LEU A 67 19.24 10.56 1.57
N ASP A 68 20.07 9.66 1.03
CA ASP A 68 20.55 9.58 -0.36
C ASP A 68 21.30 10.77 -0.97
N GLY A 69 21.73 11.75 -0.17
CA GLY A 69 22.49 12.89 -0.68
C GLY A 69 21.69 13.88 -1.53
N PHE A 70 20.36 13.71 -1.61
CA PHE A 70 19.43 14.69 -2.14
C PHE A 70 18.86 15.53 -0.99
N SER A 71 18.67 16.83 -1.23
CA SER A 71 17.90 17.67 -0.30
C SER A 71 16.45 17.17 -0.22
N GLU A 72 15.78 17.40 0.92
CA GLU A 72 14.36 17.04 1.09
C GLU A 72 13.47 17.65 -0.01
N ALA A 73 13.83 18.85 -0.49
CA ALA A 73 13.19 19.55 -1.59
C ALA A 73 13.34 18.85 -2.96
N GLU A 74 14.40 18.06 -3.16
CA GLU A 74 14.60 17.30 -4.41
C GLU A 74 13.85 15.97 -4.40
N ARG A 75 13.54 15.41 -3.22
CA ARG A 75 12.82 14.13 -3.07
C ARG A 75 11.31 14.26 -3.17
N MET A 76 10.77 15.45 -2.89
CA MET A 76 9.34 15.73 -2.96
C MET A 76 8.99 16.55 -4.20
N SER A 77 7.74 16.45 -4.64
CA SER A 77 7.17 17.28 -5.68
C SER A 77 6.07 18.16 -5.11
N LEU A 78 5.97 19.40 -5.60
CA LEU A 78 4.92 20.33 -5.22
C LEU A 78 3.66 20.02 -6.03
N VAL A 79 2.58 19.69 -5.33
CA VAL A 79 1.22 19.67 -5.90
C VAL A 79 0.61 21.05 -5.63
N PRO A 80 0.25 21.82 -6.67
CA PRO A 80 -0.26 23.18 -6.50
C PRO A 80 -1.66 23.17 -5.88
N SER A 81 -2.00 24.26 -5.18
CA SER A 81 -3.38 24.48 -4.73
C SER A 81 -4.30 24.62 -5.95
N ASP A 82 -5.34 23.79 -5.99
CA ASP A 82 -6.34 23.82 -7.06
C ASP A 82 -7.61 23.07 -6.62
N GLU A 83 -8.60 23.07 -7.50
CA GLU A 83 -9.75 22.18 -7.47
C GLU A 83 -9.42 20.88 -8.21
N TYR A 84 -9.39 19.78 -7.46
CA TYR A 84 -9.12 18.45 -7.98
C TYR A 84 -10.39 17.60 -8.04
N GLN A 85 -10.52 16.83 -9.11
CA GLN A 85 -11.55 15.83 -9.23
C GLN A 85 -11.11 14.53 -8.53
N ILE A 86 -11.85 14.13 -7.50
CA ILE A 86 -11.61 12.93 -6.71
C ILE A 86 -12.77 11.94 -6.91
N GLY A 87 -12.45 10.66 -6.98
CA GLY A 87 -13.39 9.59 -7.26
C GLY A 87 -13.79 9.49 -8.73
N THR A 88 -14.76 8.63 -9.00
CA THR A 88 -15.29 8.38 -10.35
C THR A 88 -16.78 8.05 -10.28
N ASP A 89 -17.51 8.31 -11.37
CA ASP A 89 -18.87 7.80 -11.59
C ASP A 89 -18.87 6.53 -12.47
N ASP A 90 -17.74 6.23 -13.14
CA ASP A 90 -17.48 4.96 -13.84
C ASP A 90 -16.95 3.95 -12.81
N ILE A 91 -17.85 3.43 -11.96
CA ILE A 91 -17.52 2.52 -10.86
C ILE A 91 -17.13 1.15 -11.41
N ALA A 92 -15.90 0.74 -11.17
CA ALA A 92 -15.44 -0.59 -11.58
C ALA A 92 -15.62 -1.65 -10.48
N ILE A 93 -15.63 -1.26 -9.20
CA ILE A 93 -15.81 -2.15 -8.05
C ILE A 93 -16.75 -1.48 -7.04
N GLU A 94 -18.01 -1.91 -7.04
CA GLU A 94 -19.08 -1.29 -6.23
C GLU A 94 -18.77 -1.27 -4.73
N SER A 95 -18.21 -2.36 -4.20
CA SER A 95 -17.90 -2.48 -2.77
C SER A 95 -16.84 -1.48 -2.28
N ASP A 96 -16.06 -0.89 -3.19
CA ASP A 96 -14.96 0.00 -2.83
C ASP A 96 -15.41 1.47 -2.69
N GLN A 97 -16.65 1.80 -3.06
CA GLN A 97 -17.19 3.15 -2.94
C GLN A 97 -16.26 4.20 -3.59
N GLU A 98 -15.83 3.94 -4.83
CA GLU A 98 -14.94 4.85 -5.59
C GLU A 98 -15.63 6.18 -5.96
N GLY A 99 -16.96 6.21 -5.92
CA GLY A 99 -17.77 7.38 -6.20
C GLY A 99 -18.48 7.98 -4.97
N PRO A 100 -19.27 9.04 -5.18
CA PRO A 100 -19.41 9.75 -6.45
C PRO A 100 -18.16 10.56 -6.78
N LYS A 101 -17.99 10.89 -8.06
CA LYS A 101 -17.04 11.90 -8.51
C LYS A 101 -17.37 13.23 -7.83
N ARG A 102 -16.36 13.88 -7.25
CA ARG A 102 -16.52 15.15 -6.53
C ARG A 102 -15.34 16.07 -6.74
N ILE A 103 -15.57 17.37 -6.59
CA ILE A 103 -14.53 18.38 -6.58
C ILE A 103 -14.06 18.61 -5.14
N VAL A 104 -12.75 18.59 -4.92
CA VAL A 104 -12.11 18.88 -3.63
C VAL A 104 -11.10 19.99 -3.84
N HIS A 105 -11.20 21.04 -3.02
CA HIS A 105 -10.20 22.09 -2.99
C HIS A 105 -9.04 21.67 -2.07
N LEU A 106 -7.85 21.56 -2.64
CA LEU A 106 -6.63 21.26 -1.89
C LEU A 106 -5.72 22.49 -1.85
N LYS A 107 -5.12 22.74 -0.68
CA LYS A 107 -3.99 23.68 -0.58
C LYS A 107 -2.76 23.06 -1.22
N SER A 108 -1.78 23.89 -1.55
CA SER A 108 -0.49 23.38 -2.01
C SER A 108 0.15 22.49 -0.94
N PHE A 109 0.72 21.37 -1.36
CA PHE A 109 1.45 20.44 -0.49
C PHE A 109 2.59 19.79 -1.26
N TYR A 110 3.58 19.28 -0.53
CA TYR A 110 4.63 18.43 -1.08
C TYR A 110 4.25 16.96 -0.90
N ILE A 111 4.57 16.12 -1.87
CA ILE A 111 4.47 14.65 -1.76
C ILE A 111 5.74 14.00 -2.30
N ASP A 112 6.20 12.92 -1.68
CA ASP A 112 7.37 12.19 -2.14
C ASP A 112 7.20 11.72 -3.59
N LYS A 113 8.23 11.93 -4.41
CA LYS A 113 8.27 11.46 -5.81
C LYS A 113 8.26 9.94 -5.91
N TYR A 114 8.80 9.28 -4.88
CA TYR A 114 9.05 7.85 -4.83
C TYR A 114 8.31 7.24 -3.64
N GLU A 115 8.01 5.95 -3.73
CA GLU A 115 7.71 5.14 -2.54
C GLU A 115 8.93 5.17 -1.59
N VAL A 116 8.70 5.02 -0.27
CA VAL A 116 9.82 4.89 0.67
C VAL A 116 10.60 3.61 0.36
N SER A 117 11.90 3.73 0.11
CA SER A 117 12.75 2.60 -0.23
C SER A 117 13.19 1.80 1.00
N ASN A 118 13.62 0.55 0.79
CA ASN A 118 14.29 -0.25 1.82
C ASN A 118 15.50 0.49 2.41
N LYS A 119 16.28 1.18 1.56
CA LYS A 119 17.41 1.99 1.98
C LYS A 119 16.99 3.11 2.92
N ASP A 120 16.00 3.90 2.54
CA ASP A 120 15.53 5.01 3.36
C ASP A 120 14.92 4.53 4.70
N PHE A 121 14.13 3.46 4.65
CA PHE A 121 13.56 2.87 5.86
C PHE A 121 14.64 2.28 6.78
N SER A 122 15.69 1.68 6.23
CA SER A 122 16.82 1.16 7.02
C SER A 122 17.54 2.26 7.81
N ILE A 123 17.65 3.46 7.24
CA ILE A 123 18.24 4.61 7.93
C ILE A 123 17.37 5.00 9.13
N PHE A 124 16.05 5.09 8.94
CA PHE A 124 15.10 5.34 10.03
C PHE A 124 15.20 4.27 11.13
N ALA A 125 15.10 3.00 10.76
CA ALA A 125 15.11 1.88 11.68
C ALA A 125 16.42 1.83 12.49
N ASN A 126 17.57 1.98 11.83
CA ASN A 126 18.87 1.96 12.50
C ASN A 126 19.08 3.18 13.41
N THR A 127 18.63 4.37 12.99
CA THR A 127 18.81 5.61 13.77
C THR A 127 17.94 5.63 15.02
N THR A 128 16.76 5.03 14.96
CA THR A 128 15.76 5.09 16.04
C THR A 128 15.63 3.79 16.82
N LEU A 129 16.32 2.73 16.38
CA LEU A 129 16.14 1.36 16.86
C LEU A 129 14.68 0.90 16.77
N TYR A 130 13.95 1.39 15.76
CA TYR A 130 12.54 1.11 15.57
C TYR A 130 12.30 -0.36 15.19
N LYS A 131 11.29 -0.97 15.81
CA LYS A 131 10.79 -2.30 15.46
C LYS A 131 9.39 -2.18 14.91
N THR A 132 9.20 -2.67 13.69
CA THR A 132 7.89 -2.68 13.02
C THR A 132 6.87 -3.55 13.74
N GLU A 133 5.58 -3.33 13.49
CA GLU A 133 4.53 -4.21 14.04
C GLU A 133 4.69 -5.66 13.54
N ALA A 134 5.16 -5.87 12.30
CA ALA A 134 5.48 -7.22 11.80
C ALA A 134 6.56 -7.92 12.63
N GLU A 135 7.62 -7.21 13.02
CA GLU A 135 8.66 -7.73 13.90
C GLU A 135 8.14 -8.01 15.33
N GLN A 136 7.27 -7.14 15.84
CA GLN A 136 6.66 -7.31 17.17
C GLN A 136 5.68 -8.48 17.22
N PHE A 137 4.87 -8.68 16.17
CA PHE A 137 3.98 -9.83 16.05
C PHE A 137 4.73 -11.12 15.71
N GLY A 138 5.90 -11.01 15.06
CA GLY A 138 6.72 -12.14 14.64
C GLY A 138 6.26 -12.80 13.33
N ASP A 139 5.37 -12.15 12.59
CA ASP A 139 4.83 -12.64 11.33
C ASP A 139 4.28 -11.52 10.43
N SER A 140 4.19 -11.83 9.14
CA SER A 140 3.50 -10.99 8.15
C SER A 140 2.99 -11.84 6.98
N PHE A 141 2.23 -11.22 6.06
CA PHE A 141 1.65 -11.93 4.91
C PHE A 141 2.58 -11.92 3.69
N VAL A 142 2.86 -13.11 3.14
CA VAL A 142 3.69 -13.34 1.95
C VAL A 142 2.85 -14.02 0.86
N PHE A 143 3.05 -13.58 -0.39
CA PHE A 143 2.34 -14.13 -1.54
C PHE A 143 2.92 -15.48 -1.98
N SER A 144 2.04 -16.40 -2.34
CA SER A 144 2.39 -17.81 -2.59
C SER A 144 3.44 -18.05 -3.68
N ALA A 145 3.61 -17.14 -4.65
CA ALA A 145 4.63 -17.32 -5.69
C ALA A 145 6.07 -17.14 -5.18
N PHE A 146 6.25 -16.50 -4.02
CA PHE A 146 7.58 -16.31 -3.39
C PHE A 146 7.91 -17.38 -2.36
N LEU A 147 7.03 -18.36 -2.18
CA LEU A 147 7.21 -19.47 -1.25
C LEU A 147 7.41 -20.77 -2.01
N ASN A 148 8.37 -21.60 -1.60
CA ASN A 148 8.58 -22.91 -2.20
C ASN A 148 7.37 -23.84 -1.94
N SER A 149 7.15 -24.86 -2.78
CA SER A 149 5.97 -25.74 -2.66
C SER A 149 5.88 -26.45 -1.31
N THR A 150 6.98 -26.97 -0.80
CA THR A 150 7.02 -27.71 0.48
C THR A 150 6.61 -26.82 1.65
N PHE A 151 7.08 -25.57 1.66
CA PHE A 151 6.74 -24.61 2.70
C PHE A 151 5.26 -24.18 2.63
N ARG A 152 4.71 -24.04 1.42
CA ARG A 152 3.27 -23.77 1.24
C ARG A 152 2.37 -24.89 1.75
N GLU A 153 2.79 -26.15 1.59
CA GLU A 153 2.05 -27.31 2.10
C GLU A 153 1.98 -27.29 3.63
N GLN A 154 3.08 -26.91 4.29
CA GLN A 154 3.15 -26.78 5.75
C GLN A 154 2.28 -25.63 6.29
N LEU A 155 2.04 -24.59 5.48
CA LEU A 155 1.32 -23.38 5.87
C LEU A 155 -0.12 -23.32 5.33
N VAL A 156 -0.67 -24.43 4.84
CA VAL A 156 -2.00 -24.46 4.20
C VAL A 156 -3.13 -23.95 5.10
N ASP A 157 -3.01 -24.17 6.42
CA ASP A 157 -3.98 -23.72 7.43
C ASP A 157 -3.77 -22.27 7.87
N PHE A 158 -2.65 -21.66 7.48
CA PHE A 158 -2.28 -20.28 7.80
C PHE A 158 -2.52 -19.31 6.63
N ARG A 159 -3.39 -19.69 5.70
CA ARG A 159 -3.79 -18.85 4.57
C ARG A 159 -4.88 -17.86 4.95
N ALA A 160 -4.86 -16.69 4.30
CA ALA A 160 -5.98 -15.77 4.40
C ALA A 160 -7.23 -16.37 3.73
N VAL A 161 -8.33 -16.46 4.47
CA VAL A 161 -9.56 -17.17 4.05
C VAL A 161 -10.12 -16.64 2.73
N GLN A 162 -10.18 -15.31 2.57
CA GLN A 162 -10.76 -14.69 1.37
C GLN A 162 -9.77 -14.58 0.20
N ALA A 163 -8.49 -14.90 0.43
CA ALA A 163 -7.42 -14.75 -0.55
C ALA A 163 -6.34 -15.82 -0.30
N VAL A 164 -6.66 -17.06 -0.69
CA VAL A 164 -5.88 -18.28 -0.37
C VAL A 164 -4.46 -18.34 -0.95
N TRP A 165 -4.04 -17.32 -1.68
CA TRP A 165 -2.66 -17.14 -2.13
C TRP A 165 -1.80 -16.33 -1.15
N TRP A 166 -2.38 -15.80 -0.07
CA TRP A 166 -1.67 -15.13 1.00
C TRP A 166 -1.43 -16.08 2.16
N TYR A 167 -0.18 -16.19 2.59
CA TYR A 167 0.27 -17.03 3.69
C TYR A 167 0.79 -16.16 4.82
N LYS A 168 0.35 -16.45 6.04
CA LYS A 168 0.93 -15.87 7.25
C LYS A 168 2.25 -16.59 7.54
N VAL A 169 3.38 -15.90 7.35
CA VAL A 169 4.73 -16.47 7.45
C VAL A 169 5.42 -15.91 8.69
N SER A 170 5.86 -16.79 9.59
CA SER A 170 6.66 -16.40 10.75
C SER A 170 8.02 -15.87 10.32
N GLY A 171 8.49 -14.80 10.94
CA GLY A 171 9.75 -14.13 10.59
C GLY A 171 9.68 -13.27 9.33
N ALA A 172 8.57 -13.24 8.59
CA ALA A 172 8.39 -12.31 7.49
C ALA A 172 8.20 -10.87 8.02
N ASN A 173 9.04 -9.96 7.56
CA ASN A 173 9.02 -8.53 7.90
C ASN A 173 9.77 -7.73 6.83
N TRP A 174 10.00 -6.44 7.06
CA TRP A 174 10.63 -5.57 6.08
C TRP A 174 12.09 -5.93 5.74
N LEU A 175 12.85 -6.52 6.67
CA LEU A 175 14.21 -7.03 6.42
C LEU A 175 14.21 -8.40 5.74
N HIS A 176 13.13 -9.16 5.92
CA HIS A 176 12.98 -10.55 5.51
C HIS A 176 11.66 -10.74 4.73
N PRO A 177 11.50 -10.11 3.54
CA PRO A 177 10.19 -9.96 2.88
C PRO A 177 9.57 -11.27 2.37
N PHE A 178 10.35 -12.34 2.23
CA PHE A 178 9.87 -13.65 1.80
C PHE A 178 9.99 -14.72 2.90
N GLY A 179 10.19 -14.30 4.15
CA GLY A 179 10.43 -15.17 5.30
C GLY A 179 11.87 -15.12 5.80
N PRO A 180 12.20 -15.84 6.88
CA PRO A 180 13.41 -15.63 7.69
C PRO A 180 14.73 -15.86 6.94
N ASP A 181 14.71 -16.64 5.85
CA ASP A 181 15.88 -16.93 5.02
C ASP A 181 16.08 -15.94 3.85
N SER A 182 15.18 -14.97 3.69
CA SER A 182 15.30 -13.91 2.68
C SER A 182 15.97 -12.67 3.25
N ASP A 183 16.47 -11.78 2.40
CA ASP A 183 16.98 -10.48 2.82
C ASP A 183 16.68 -9.39 1.77
N ILE A 184 17.09 -8.15 2.06
CA ILE A 184 16.88 -6.97 1.19
C ILE A 184 18.15 -6.50 0.47
N SER A 185 19.25 -7.25 0.53
CA SER A 185 20.57 -6.80 0.05
C SER A 185 20.57 -6.43 -1.45
N ASP A 186 19.83 -7.18 -2.26
CA ASP A 186 19.69 -6.98 -3.69
C ASP A 186 18.53 -6.04 -4.09
N ILE A 187 17.76 -5.53 -3.12
CA ILE A 187 16.55 -4.72 -3.35
C ILE A 187 16.51 -3.46 -2.47
N MET A 188 17.66 -2.89 -2.17
CA MET A 188 17.76 -1.69 -1.33
C MET A 188 17.04 -0.46 -1.94
N ASP A 189 16.94 -0.38 -3.26
CA ASP A 189 16.24 0.68 -4.01
C ASP A 189 14.78 0.35 -4.37
N HIS A 190 14.28 -0.83 -3.95
CA HIS A 190 12.86 -1.20 -4.04
C HIS A 190 12.07 -0.58 -2.87
N PRO A 191 10.73 -0.47 -3.00
CA PRO A 191 9.90 0.01 -1.89
C PRO A 191 9.99 -0.93 -0.70
N VAL A 192 10.03 -0.34 0.49
CA VAL A 192 9.88 -1.09 1.74
C VAL A 192 8.47 -1.70 1.81
N THR A 193 8.39 -2.96 2.23
CA THR A 193 7.11 -3.70 2.39
C THR A 193 7.00 -4.28 3.79
N HIS A 194 5.88 -4.95 4.09
CA HIS A 194 5.56 -5.42 5.45
C HIS A 194 5.48 -4.28 6.47
N ILE A 195 5.11 -3.10 6.02
CA ILE A 195 4.96 -1.90 6.85
C ILE A 195 3.49 -1.70 7.19
N SER A 196 3.19 -1.61 8.49
CA SER A 196 1.84 -1.25 8.95
C SER A 196 1.57 0.24 8.77
N TRP A 197 0.31 0.65 8.96
CA TRP A 197 -0.03 2.07 8.93
C TRP A 197 0.65 2.86 10.05
N LYS A 198 0.87 2.23 11.22
CA LYS A 198 1.58 2.86 12.34
C LYS A 198 3.07 2.99 12.06
N ASP A 199 3.67 1.97 11.46
CA ASP A 199 5.08 2.00 11.03
C ASP A 199 5.31 3.13 10.02
N ALA A 200 4.42 3.25 9.02
CA ALA A 200 4.47 4.29 7.99
C ALA A 200 4.36 5.71 8.60
N GLN A 201 3.44 5.92 9.55
CA GLN A 201 3.35 7.20 10.26
C GLN A 201 4.59 7.50 11.12
N ALA A 202 5.14 6.50 11.81
CA ALA A 202 6.33 6.69 12.64
C ALA A 202 7.51 7.17 11.78
N TYR A 203 7.69 6.56 10.61
CA TYR A 203 8.67 7.00 9.62
C TYR A 203 8.41 8.43 9.13
N CYS A 204 7.19 8.73 8.66
CA CYS A 204 6.90 10.07 8.14
C CYS A 204 7.08 11.16 9.22
N ARG A 205 6.64 10.91 10.47
CA ARG A 205 6.85 11.85 11.59
C ARG A 205 8.33 12.05 11.90
N TRP A 206 9.13 10.98 11.87
CA TRP A 206 10.57 11.06 12.12
C TRP A 206 11.31 11.99 11.16
N ARG A 207 10.82 12.11 9.92
CA ARG A 207 11.33 13.04 8.90
C ARG A 207 10.51 14.35 8.79
N ASN A 208 9.77 14.72 9.83
CA ASN A 208 8.94 15.93 9.85
C ASN A 208 7.94 16.02 8.66
N ALA A 209 7.35 14.88 8.33
CA ALA A 209 6.33 14.71 7.30
C ALA A 209 5.11 13.97 7.88
N ARG A 210 4.15 13.64 7.03
CA ARG A 210 2.94 12.85 7.35
C ARG A 210 2.59 11.90 6.21
N LEU A 211 1.63 11.02 6.42
CA LEU A 211 0.98 10.35 5.29
C LEU A 211 0.14 11.36 4.50
N PRO A 212 0.00 11.20 3.16
CA PRO A 212 -0.97 11.96 2.41
C PRO A 212 -2.39 11.56 2.83
N THR A 213 -3.33 12.50 2.74
CA THR A 213 -4.74 12.15 2.73
C THR A 213 -5.09 11.39 1.44
N GLU A 214 -6.20 10.64 1.43
CA GLU A 214 -6.68 9.94 0.24
C GLU A 214 -6.89 10.91 -0.93
N ALA A 215 -7.45 12.10 -0.65
CA ALA A 215 -7.69 13.12 -1.65
C ALA A 215 -6.38 13.71 -2.21
N GLU A 216 -5.40 14.00 -1.36
CA GLU A 216 -4.07 14.44 -1.79
C GLU A 216 -3.37 13.38 -2.64
N TRP A 217 -3.41 12.12 -2.21
CA TRP A 217 -2.81 11.02 -2.95
C TRP A 217 -3.44 10.86 -4.35
N GLU A 218 -4.77 10.93 -4.44
CA GLU A 218 -5.45 10.78 -5.73
C GLU A 218 -5.25 11.99 -6.66
N ALA A 219 -5.27 13.21 -6.11
CA ALA A 219 -4.91 14.42 -6.86
C ALA A 219 -3.47 14.33 -7.42
N ALA A 220 -2.54 13.90 -6.57
CA ALA A 220 -1.15 13.66 -6.93
C ALA A 220 -1.02 12.58 -8.01
N CYS A 221 -1.75 11.46 -7.88
CA CYS A 221 -1.78 10.36 -8.86
C CYS A 221 -2.19 10.84 -10.25
N ARG A 222 -3.23 11.67 -10.32
CA ARG A 222 -3.76 12.20 -11.60
C ARG A 222 -2.81 13.18 -12.30
N GLY A 223 -1.79 13.70 -11.61
CA GLY A 223 -0.80 14.58 -12.24
C GLY A 223 -1.40 15.84 -12.88
N GLY A 224 -2.46 16.42 -12.30
CA GLY A 224 -3.14 17.58 -12.88
C GLY A 224 -4.08 17.26 -14.06
N HIS A 225 -4.16 16.01 -14.52
CA HIS A 225 -5.17 15.60 -15.48
C HIS A 225 -6.56 15.48 -14.83
N LYS A 226 -7.60 15.83 -15.60
CA LYS A 226 -8.99 15.64 -15.19
C LYS A 226 -9.51 14.32 -15.74
N ASP A 227 -10.14 13.53 -14.88
CA ASP A 227 -10.90 12.33 -15.25
C ASP A 227 -10.11 11.18 -15.92
N THR A 228 -8.79 11.10 -15.71
CA THR A 228 -7.97 10.00 -16.22
C THR A 228 -8.06 8.75 -15.34
N LYS A 229 -8.03 7.55 -15.95
CA LYS A 229 -8.00 6.27 -15.21
C LYS A 229 -6.65 6.02 -14.54
N TYR A 230 -5.55 6.32 -15.24
CA TYR A 230 -4.17 6.09 -14.80
C TYR A 230 -3.40 7.41 -14.69
N PRO A 231 -2.24 7.42 -14.00
CA PRO A 231 -1.40 8.62 -13.90
C PRO A 231 -1.00 9.24 -15.26
N TRP A 232 -0.96 8.42 -16.31
CA TRP A 232 -0.54 8.79 -17.67
C TRP A 232 -1.71 8.85 -18.68
N GLY A 233 -2.97 8.78 -18.23
CA GLY A 233 -4.16 8.82 -19.10
C GLY A 233 -5.02 7.56 -19.02
N ASP A 234 -5.78 7.26 -20.08
CA ASP A 234 -6.83 6.21 -20.03
C ASP A 234 -6.44 4.87 -20.66
N LYS A 235 -5.34 4.83 -21.41
CA LYS A 235 -4.84 3.60 -22.02
C LYS A 235 -3.84 2.94 -21.08
N LEU A 236 -4.08 1.68 -20.73
CA LEU A 236 -3.17 0.92 -19.85
C LEU A 236 -1.77 0.74 -20.48
N PHE A 237 -1.72 0.49 -21.79
CA PHE A 237 -0.48 0.29 -22.54
C PHE A 237 -0.36 1.30 -23.70
N PRO A 238 -0.11 2.60 -23.42
CA PRO A 238 0.06 3.59 -24.47
C PRO A 238 1.26 3.20 -25.35
N GLY A 239 1.01 3.08 -26.67
CA GLY A 239 2.04 2.61 -27.60
C GLY A 239 2.56 1.20 -27.33
N ARG A 240 1.76 0.33 -26.69
CA ARG A 240 2.14 -1.05 -26.28
C ARG A 240 3.29 -1.10 -25.26
N LYS A 241 3.50 -0.02 -24.50
CA LYS A 241 4.51 0.03 -23.44
C LYS A 241 3.88 -0.22 -22.07
N HIS A 242 4.59 -0.97 -21.22
CA HIS A 242 4.27 -1.07 -19.80
C HIS A 242 4.60 0.25 -19.10
N MET A 243 3.66 0.74 -18.29
CA MET A 243 3.75 2.02 -17.59
C MET A 243 3.71 1.87 -16.06
N ALA A 244 3.51 0.65 -15.58
CA ALA A 244 3.45 0.28 -14.18
C ALA A 244 3.82 -1.20 -14.04
N ASN A 245 4.34 -1.54 -12.87
CA ASN A 245 4.54 -2.93 -12.45
C ASN A 245 3.24 -3.50 -11.89
N ILE A 246 2.63 -4.42 -12.63
CA ILE A 246 1.38 -5.10 -12.30
C ILE A 246 1.47 -6.55 -12.77
N TRP A 247 0.46 -7.38 -12.51
CA TRP A 247 0.53 -8.77 -12.96
C TRP A 247 0.30 -8.88 -14.47
N GLN A 248 1.02 -9.80 -15.16
CA GLN A 248 0.64 -10.26 -16.49
C GLN A 248 0.62 -11.78 -16.57
N GLY A 249 -0.46 -12.35 -17.10
CA GLY A 249 -0.61 -13.80 -17.24
C GLY A 249 -1.87 -14.28 -16.53
N THR A 250 -1.79 -15.43 -15.87
CA THR A 250 -2.93 -16.04 -15.18
C THR A 250 -2.73 -15.93 -13.69
N PHE A 251 -3.39 -14.95 -13.07
CA PHE A 251 -3.37 -14.82 -11.62
C PHE A 251 -4.15 -15.98 -10.95
N PRO A 252 -3.70 -16.53 -9.80
CA PRO A 252 -2.43 -16.27 -9.09
C PRO A 252 -1.28 -17.23 -9.48
N THR A 253 -1.44 -18.03 -10.52
CA THR A 253 -0.58 -19.21 -10.78
C THR A 253 0.62 -18.93 -11.68
N HIS A 254 0.53 -17.97 -12.59
CA HIS A 254 1.59 -17.65 -13.54
C HIS A 254 1.69 -16.15 -13.81
N ASN A 255 2.78 -15.54 -13.37
CA ASN A 255 3.20 -14.19 -13.77
C ASN A 255 4.28 -14.31 -14.86
N SER A 256 4.05 -13.65 -15.99
CA SER A 256 4.94 -13.65 -17.16
C SER A 256 6.00 -12.55 -17.14
N ALA A 257 5.97 -11.64 -16.15
CA ALA A 257 6.91 -10.52 -16.02
C ALA A 257 7.15 -9.75 -17.33
N LYS A 258 6.08 -9.47 -18.08
CA LYS A 258 6.19 -8.73 -19.35
C LYS A 258 6.58 -7.27 -19.14
N ASP A 259 6.29 -6.72 -17.97
CA ASP A 259 6.80 -5.43 -17.51
C ASP A 259 8.25 -5.47 -16.98
N GLY A 260 8.84 -6.67 -16.85
CA GLY A 260 10.19 -6.89 -16.36
C GLY A 260 10.27 -7.39 -14.91
N TYR A 261 9.16 -7.47 -14.17
CA TYR A 261 9.19 -7.75 -12.73
C TYR A 261 8.17 -8.81 -12.31
N ILE A 262 8.59 -9.76 -11.46
CA ILE A 262 7.69 -10.72 -10.80
C ILE A 262 7.17 -10.18 -9.47
N GLY A 263 8.04 -9.48 -8.72
CA GLY A 263 7.76 -8.82 -7.45
C GLY A 263 7.81 -7.31 -7.58
N THR A 264 8.35 -6.63 -6.58
CA THR A 264 8.56 -5.17 -6.62
C THR A 264 9.62 -4.79 -7.67
N ASN A 265 9.62 -3.52 -8.06
CA ASN A 265 10.67 -2.87 -8.86
C ASN A 265 11.30 -1.71 -8.08
N PRO A 266 12.47 -1.20 -8.51
CA PRO A 266 13.05 0.01 -7.93
C PRO A 266 12.08 1.19 -7.97
N VAL A 267 12.10 2.03 -6.94
CA VAL A 267 11.10 3.10 -6.72
C VAL A 267 11.09 4.17 -7.82
N ASN A 268 12.14 4.24 -8.64
CA ASN A 268 12.33 5.21 -9.72
C ASN A 268 12.08 4.64 -11.14
N MET A 269 11.45 3.47 -11.25
CA MET A 269 11.11 2.88 -12.54
C MET A 269 9.77 3.36 -13.08
N PHE A 270 9.56 3.10 -14.38
CA PHE A 270 8.43 3.53 -15.19
C PHE A 270 8.30 5.07 -15.34
N PRO A 271 7.58 5.55 -16.37
CA PRO A 271 7.44 6.98 -16.58
C PRO A 271 6.69 7.70 -15.44
N GLN A 272 7.11 8.93 -15.16
CA GLN A 272 6.47 9.83 -14.22
C GLN A 272 5.15 10.40 -14.77
N ASN A 273 4.25 10.82 -13.87
CA ASN A 273 3.17 11.74 -14.23
C ASN A 273 3.67 13.21 -14.30
N ASP A 274 2.79 14.15 -14.65
CA ASP A 274 3.19 15.56 -14.83
C ASP A 274 3.63 16.26 -13.53
N PHE A 275 3.37 15.66 -12.36
CA PHE A 275 3.93 16.10 -11.07
C PHE A 275 5.25 15.40 -10.73
N GLY A 276 5.83 14.63 -11.64
CA GLY A 276 7.12 13.98 -11.43
C GLY A 276 7.08 12.80 -10.44
N LEU A 277 5.90 12.20 -10.26
CA LEU A 277 5.71 11.09 -9.32
C LEU A 277 5.84 9.75 -10.03
N TYR A 278 6.53 8.82 -9.40
CA TYR A 278 6.78 7.46 -9.88
C TYR A 278 5.87 6.46 -9.19
N ASN A 279 5.59 5.35 -9.87
CA ASN A 279 4.85 4.20 -9.34
C ASN A 279 3.52 4.53 -8.64
N MET A 280 2.85 5.64 -8.99
CA MET A 280 1.52 5.96 -8.43
C MET A 280 0.46 4.90 -8.79
N ALA A 281 0.73 4.02 -9.75
CA ALA A 281 -0.06 2.84 -10.04
C ALA A 281 0.85 1.61 -10.08
N GLY A 282 0.45 0.53 -9.41
CA GLY A 282 1.24 -0.71 -9.36
C GLY A 282 2.35 -0.68 -8.30
N ASN A 283 3.38 -1.51 -8.50
CA ASN A 283 4.48 -1.75 -7.56
C ASN A 283 4.00 -2.14 -6.15
N VAL A 284 3.87 -1.23 -5.18
CA VAL A 284 3.22 -1.54 -3.89
C VAL A 284 1.97 -0.72 -3.65
N TRP A 285 1.06 -1.28 -2.84
CA TRP A 285 0.00 -0.48 -2.26
C TRP A 285 0.58 0.60 -1.37
N GLU A 286 -0.10 1.73 -1.27
CA GLU A 286 0.37 2.84 -0.45
C GLU A 286 -0.66 3.25 0.60
N TRP A 287 -0.24 3.27 1.85
CA TRP A 287 -1.04 3.79 2.96
C TRP A 287 -1.36 5.29 2.82
N THR A 288 -2.56 5.69 3.20
CA THR A 288 -2.97 7.10 3.37
C THR A 288 -3.43 7.36 4.80
N GLU A 289 -3.60 8.62 5.20
CA GLU A 289 -4.01 9.01 6.56
C GLU A 289 -5.44 8.58 6.92
N ASP A 290 -6.33 8.63 5.93
CA ASP A 290 -7.78 8.46 6.08
C ASP A 290 -8.21 7.09 6.60
N SER A 291 -9.26 7.10 7.41
CA SER A 291 -9.98 5.88 7.78
C SER A 291 -10.92 5.47 6.63
N TRP A 292 -11.08 4.16 6.40
CA TRP A 292 -11.85 3.62 5.27
C TRP A 292 -13.31 4.08 5.27
N THR A 293 -13.96 3.89 6.41
CA THR A 293 -15.30 4.41 6.71
C THR A 293 -15.15 5.35 7.90
N GLY A 294 -15.78 6.52 7.84
CA GLY A 294 -15.59 7.59 8.85
C GLY A 294 -15.87 7.18 10.30
N ASN A 295 -16.47 6.00 10.54
CA ASN A 295 -16.80 5.49 11.86
C ASN A 295 -15.91 4.33 12.35
N ASN A 296 -15.08 3.71 11.49
CA ASN A 296 -14.16 2.66 11.92
C ASN A 296 -12.70 3.13 11.80
N PRO A 297 -12.12 3.71 12.87
CA PRO A 297 -10.73 4.18 12.84
C PRO A 297 -9.70 3.06 12.73
N ALA A 298 -10.12 1.79 12.91
CA ALA A 298 -9.22 0.64 12.80
C ALA A 298 -8.82 0.34 11.36
N GLU A 299 -9.67 0.68 10.39
CA GLU A 299 -9.40 0.42 8.97
C GLU A 299 -8.90 1.68 8.28
N LYS A 300 -7.76 1.55 7.61
CA LYS A 300 -7.07 2.64 6.94
C LYS A 300 -7.10 2.45 5.44
N VAL A 301 -7.25 3.56 4.73
CA VAL A 301 -7.27 3.57 3.26
C VAL A 301 -5.88 3.27 2.73
N LYS A 302 -5.84 2.49 1.65
CA LYS A 302 -4.66 2.30 0.80
C LYS A 302 -5.03 2.48 -0.67
N LYS A 303 -4.10 2.99 -1.47
CA LYS A 303 -4.31 3.38 -2.87
C LYS A 303 -3.23 2.77 -3.80
N GLY A 304 -3.45 2.87 -5.12
CA GLY A 304 -2.44 2.59 -6.16
C GLY A 304 -2.39 1.16 -6.72
N GLY A 305 -2.85 0.15 -5.98
CA GLY A 305 -2.67 -1.25 -6.40
C GLY A 305 -1.27 -1.76 -6.11
N SER A 306 -0.86 -2.86 -6.73
CA SER A 306 0.49 -3.42 -6.54
C SER A 306 0.90 -4.30 -7.73
N TYR A 307 2.12 -4.82 -7.73
CA TYR A 307 2.64 -5.80 -8.69
C TYR A 307 1.78 -7.08 -8.79
N LEU A 308 0.91 -7.34 -7.79
CA LEU A 308 -0.03 -8.47 -7.79
C LEU A 308 -1.38 -8.16 -8.46
N CYS A 309 -1.68 -6.90 -8.77
CA CYS A 309 -2.99 -6.55 -9.29
C CYS A 309 -3.13 -6.91 -10.78
N HIS A 310 -4.29 -7.46 -11.13
CA HIS A 310 -4.63 -7.93 -12.47
C HIS A 310 -6.11 -7.65 -12.73
N LEU A 311 -6.47 -7.36 -13.99
CA LEU A 311 -7.84 -7.04 -14.38
C LEU A 311 -8.85 -8.13 -13.96
N SER A 312 -8.44 -9.40 -13.92
CA SER A 312 -9.33 -10.53 -13.59
C SER A 312 -9.73 -10.64 -12.12
N TYR A 313 -9.10 -9.90 -11.21
CA TYR A 313 -9.32 -10.06 -9.76
C TYR A 313 -9.14 -8.74 -8.98
N CYS A 314 -8.06 -8.00 -9.24
CA CYS A 314 -7.75 -6.72 -8.60
C CYS A 314 -7.57 -5.66 -9.69
N TYR A 315 -8.65 -5.00 -10.11
CA TYR A 315 -8.57 -3.86 -11.02
C TYR A 315 -8.40 -2.53 -10.26
N ARG A 316 -7.41 -2.49 -9.36
CA ARG A 316 -7.18 -1.35 -8.45
C ARG A 316 -5.92 -0.52 -8.74
N TYR A 317 -5.30 -0.71 -9.91
CA TYR A 317 -4.19 0.11 -10.40
C TYR A 317 -4.67 1.39 -11.13
N ARG A 318 -5.80 1.96 -10.70
CA ARG A 318 -6.37 3.22 -11.20
C ARG A 318 -6.30 4.29 -10.10
N CYS A 319 -6.19 5.56 -10.47
CA CYS A 319 -6.10 6.64 -9.47
C CYS A 319 -7.35 6.71 -8.55
N SER A 320 -8.54 6.46 -9.09
CA SER A 320 -9.79 6.46 -8.31
C SER A 320 -9.96 5.24 -7.41
N SER A 321 -9.22 4.16 -7.68
CA SER A 321 -9.36 2.93 -6.90
C SER A 321 -8.91 3.13 -5.47
N ARG A 322 -9.57 2.40 -4.58
CA ARG A 322 -9.31 2.44 -3.15
C ARG A 322 -9.55 1.07 -2.55
N SER A 323 -8.85 0.79 -1.48
CA SER A 323 -9.02 -0.41 -0.66
C SER A 323 -8.67 -0.04 0.78
N HIS A 324 -8.82 -0.97 1.70
CA HIS A 324 -8.40 -0.79 3.08
C HIS A 324 -7.74 -2.03 3.65
N ASN A 325 -7.14 -1.86 4.81
CA ASN A 325 -6.68 -2.89 5.73
C ASN A 325 -6.77 -2.34 7.16
N THR A 326 -6.71 -3.20 8.17
CA THR A 326 -6.54 -2.72 9.56
C THR A 326 -5.19 -2.01 9.71
N ALA A 327 -5.12 -1.02 10.60
CA ALA A 327 -3.93 -0.20 10.79
C ALA A 327 -2.66 -0.98 11.18
N ASP A 328 -2.84 -2.15 11.78
CA ASP A 328 -1.79 -3.08 12.22
C ASP A 328 -1.46 -4.18 11.19
N SER A 329 -2.16 -4.21 10.06
CA SER A 329 -1.89 -5.15 8.97
C SER A 329 -0.59 -4.81 8.25
N SER A 330 0.15 -5.84 7.83
CA SER A 330 1.34 -5.72 6.98
C SER A 330 1.38 -6.85 5.94
N ALA A 331 1.92 -6.57 4.74
CA ALA A 331 2.04 -7.54 3.66
C ALA A 331 3.19 -7.21 2.68
N GLY A 332 3.68 -8.22 1.97
CA GLY A 332 4.79 -8.10 1.00
C GLY A 332 4.47 -7.35 -0.30
N ASN A 333 3.32 -6.66 -0.36
CA ASN A 333 2.92 -5.80 -1.48
C ASN A 333 2.34 -4.46 -0.99
N LEU A 334 2.64 -4.07 0.26
CA LEU A 334 2.11 -2.86 0.91
C LEU A 334 3.25 -2.07 1.54
N GLY A 335 3.39 -0.83 1.08
CA GLY A 335 4.32 0.19 1.56
C GLY A 335 3.61 1.54 1.67
N PHE A 336 4.34 2.63 1.42
CA PHE A 336 3.83 3.99 1.58
C PHE A 336 4.77 5.04 0.96
N ARG A 337 4.28 6.29 0.88
CA ARG A 337 5.06 7.49 0.64
C ARG A 337 4.62 8.61 1.59
N CYS A 338 5.45 9.61 1.83
CA CYS A 338 5.10 10.73 2.72
C CYS A 338 4.66 11.98 1.94
N ALA A 339 3.96 12.86 2.65
CA ALA A 339 3.56 14.20 2.22
C ALA A 339 3.89 15.23 3.32
N LYS A 340 3.94 16.51 2.95
CA LYS A 340 4.26 17.62 3.84
C LYS A 340 3.48 18.86 3.41
N SER A 341 2.93 19.60 4.37
CA SER A 341 2.23 20.86 4.07
C SER A 341 3.24 21.93 3.63
N VAL A 342 2.81 22.85 2.74
CA VAL A 342 3.57 24.08 2.48
C VAL A 342 3.31 25.04 3.64
N GLU A 343 4.37 25.60 4.22
CA GLU A 343 4.29 26.61 5.30
C GLU A 343 3.75 27.96 4.81
#